data_AF-A0A850C1E1-F1
#
_entry.id   AF-A0A850C1E1-F1
#
_cell.length_a   1.000
_cell.length_b   1.000
_cell.length_c   1.000
_cell.angle_alpha   90.00
_cell.angle_beta   90.00
_cell.angle_gamma   90.00
#
_symmetry.space_group_name_H-M   'P 1'
#
loop_
_entity.id
_entity.type
_entity.pdbx_description
1 polymer ?
#
loop_
_entity_poly.entity_id
_entity_poly.type
_entity_poly.pdbx_seq_one_letter_code
_entity_poly.pdbx_strand_id
1 'polypeptide(L)'
;GGFDAEGRIYRKISYGPLLDLFVLDMRTYKSANPDADGPTGQILGERQLAWLKRELRRSNATWKAIAADLPIGLLVGDGAGAWEGIAEGTGGAPMGRETEIADLLSYCKREEVANMVWLTADVHYTAAHHYSPDRAAFQDFDPFWEFVSGPLNAGAFGPNQLDPTFGPEAVFVKAPPAANTSPAVGYQFFGEVHIDAETEVLTVSLKDLDGEVLFTQALEPAA
;
A
#
# COMPACT_ATOMS: atom_id res chain seq x y z
N GLY A 1 15.00 -4.21 -17.40
CA GLY A 1 14.78 -3.05 -16.51
C GLY A 1 13.32 -2.70 -16.56
N GLY A 2 12.66 -2.49 -15.43
CA GLY A 2 11.20 -2.32 -15.32
C GLY A 2 10.66 -0.97 -15.83
N PHE A 3 11.24 -0.43 -16.90
CA PHE A 3 10.83 0.82 -17.52
C PHE A 3 10.03 0.53 -18.81
N ASP A 4 9.02 1.33 -19.09
CA ASP A 4 8.36 1.34 -20.40
C ASP A 4 9.20 2.08 -21.47
N ALA A 5 8.67 2.17 -22.70
CA ALA A 5 9.35 2.81 -23.83
C ALA A 5 9.68 4.30 -23.62
N GLU A 6 9.07 4.94 -22.63
CA GLU A 6 9.27 6.33 -22.24
C GLU A 6 10.11 6.47 -20.96
N GLY A 7 10.61 5.35 -20.41
CA GLY A 7 11.38 5.35 -19.17
C GLY A 7 10.52 5.38 -17.90
N ARG A 8 9.20 5.16 -17.99
CA ARG A 8 8.30 5.19 -16.82
C ARG A 8 8.26 3.84 -16.12
N ILE A 9 8.19 3.87 -14.79
CA ILE A 9 8.01 2.66 -13.98
C ILE A 9 6.51 2.33 -13.87
N TYR A 10 5.66 3.33 -13.62
CA TYR A 10 4.24 3.08 -13.39
C TYR A 10 3.50 2.60 -14.65
N ARG A 11 2.61 1.63 -14.46
CA ARG A 11 1.90 0.93 -15.55
C ARG A 11 0.74 0.12 -15.03
N LYS A 12 -0.15 -0.26 -15.95
CA LYS A 12 -1.25 -1.18 -15.71
C LYS A 12 -0.99 -2.49 -16.44
N ILE A 13 -1.23 -3.61 -15.78
CA ILE A 13 -1.17 -4.96 -16.37
C ILE A 13 -2.52 -5.63 -16.14
N SER A 14 -3.19 -6.05 -17.23
CA SER A 14 -4.48 -6.72 -17.16
C SER A 14 -4.33 -8.23 -17.28
N TYR A 15 -4.96 -8.95 -16.36
CA TYR A 15 -5.03 -10.42 -16.31
C TYR A 15 -6.49 -10.87 -16.47
N GLY A 16 -6.94 -10.92 -17.72
CA GLY A 16 -8.31 -11.32 -18.05
C GLY A 16 -9.34 -10.41 -17.38
N PRO A 17 -10.53 -10.94 -17.06
CA PRO A 17 -11.59 -10.18 -16.40
C PRO A 17 -11.39 -10.07 -14.87
N LEU A 18 -10.47 -10.82 -14.28
CA LEU A 18 -10.39 -10.93 -12.81
C LEU A 18 -9.52 -9.85 -12.18
N LEU A 19 -8.42 -9.48 -12.82
CA LEU A 19 -7.42 -8.63 -12.18
C LEU A 19 -6.85 -7.57 -13.12
N ASP A 20 -6.89 -6.33 -12.66
CA ASP A 20 -6.00 -5.28 -13.12
C ASP A 20 -4.97 -4.96 -12.02
N LEU A 21 -3.68 -5.10 -12.36
CA LEU A 21 -2.55 -4.75 -11.49
C LEU A 21 -2.01 -3.37 -11.86
N PHE A 22 -2.09 -2.43 -10.93
CA PHE A 22 -1.57 -1.06 -11.04
C PHE A 22 -0.24 -0.98 -10.31
N VAL A 23 0.85 -0.89 -11.07
CA VAL A 23 2.20 -0.73 -10.53
C VAL A 23 2.50 0.76 -10.45
N LEU A 24 2.84 1.25 -9.26
CA LEU A 24 3.11 2.67 -9.01
C LEU A 24 4.62 2.96 -8.97
N ASP A 25 4.98 4.22 -9.25
CA ASP A 25 6.28 4.79 -8.91
C ASP A 25 6.09 5.82 -7.80
N MET A 26 6.60 5.53 -6.61
CA MET A 26 6.45 6.39 -5.43
C MET A 26 7.79 6.98 -4.98
N ARG A 27 8.80 6.96 -5.87
CA ARG A 27 10.13 7.50 -5.59
C ARG A 27 10.45 8.67 -6.50
N THR A 28 10.14 8.58 -7.80
CA THR A 28 10.55 9.58 -8.80
C THR A 28 9.97 10.97 -8.53
N TYR A 29 8.72 11.04 -8.07
CA TYR A 29 7.99 12.30 -7.90
C TYR A 29 7.76 12.68 -6.44
N LYS A 30 8.33 11.90 -5.51
CA LYS A 30 8.10 12.10 -4.08
C LYS A 30 8.73 13.41 -3.63
N SER A 31 7.96 14.26 -2.95
CA SER A 31 8.48 15.48 -2.32
C SER A 31 9.61 15.13 -1.36
N ALA A 32 10.73 15.83 -1.45
CA ALA A 32 11.86 15.66 -0.52
C ALA A 32 11.56 16.33 0.82
N ASN A 33 12.13 15.81 1.90
CA ASN A 33 12.14 16.51 3.19
C ASN A 33 13.04 17.78 3.07
N PRO A 34 12.64 18.95 3.62
CA PRO A 34 11.46 19.23 4.45
C PRO A 34 10.22 19.71 3.67
N ASP A 35 10.30 19.81 2.34
CA ASP A 35 9.19 20.31 1.48
C ASP A 35 7.96 19.38 1.47
N ALA A 36 8.05 18.22 2.11
CA ALA A 36 6.96 17.29 2.29
C ALA A 36 5.99 17.68 3.40
N ASP A 37 6.43 18.41 4.43
CA ASP A 37 5.66 18.67 5.65
C ASP A 37 4.63 19.83 5.48
N GLY A 38 4.39 20.24 4.23
CA GLY A 38 3.51 21.33 3.86
C GLY A 38 2.02 20.95 3.81
N PRO A 39 1.13 21.91 3.50
CA PRO A 39 -0.30 21.63 3.32
C PRO A 39 -0.59 20.69 2.15
N THR A 40 0.35 20.55 1.22
CA THR A 40 0.31 19.60 0.11
C THR A 40 1.72 19.09 -0.17
N GLY A 41 1.86 17.80 -0.45
CA GLY A 41 3.08 17.13 -0.86
C GLY A 41 2.80 16.06 -1.90
N GLN A 42 3.81 15.69 -2.67
CA GLN A 42 3.68 14.73 -3.76
C GLN A 42 4.24 13.36 -3.35
N ILE A 43 3.55 12.30 -3.74
CA ILE A 43 4.04 10.92 -3.68
C ILE A 43 4.03 10.27 -5.07
N LEU A 44 2.96 10.50 -5.83
CA LEU A 44 2.78 10.07 -7.21
C LEU A 44 3.08 11.21 -8.19
N GLY A 45 2.79 12.45 -7.79
CA GLY A 45 2.79 13.60 -8.67
C GLY A 45 1.59 13.63 -9.63
N GLU A 46 1.27 14.83 -10.12
CA GLU A 46 0.02 15.12 -10.84
C GLU A 46 -0.27 14.17 -12.00
N ARG A 47 0.74 13.89 -12.84
CA ARG A 47 0.58 13.08 -14.05
C ARG A 47 0.25 11.63 -13.73
N GLN A 48 0.93 11.02 -12.74
CA GLN A 48 0.68 9.65 -12.35
C GLN A 48 -0.64 9.53 -11.59
N LEU A 49 -0.95 10.48 -10.69
CA LEU A 49 -2.21 10.50 -9.96
C LEU A 49 -3.42 10.60 -10.92
N ALA A 50 -3.36 11.50 -11.90
CA ALA A 50 -4.41 11.64 -12.91
C ALA A 50 -4.52 10.39 -13.80
N TRP A 51 -3.39 9.76 -14.13
CA TRP A 51 -3.38 8.47 -14.82
C TRP A 51 -4.06 7.38 -13.99
N LEU A 52 -3.69 7.23 -12.72
CA LEU A 52 -4.19 6.19 -11.83
C LEU A 52 -5.71 6.31 -11.66
N LYS A 53 -6.22 7.51 -11.35
CA LYS A 53 -7.65 7.80 -11.26
C LYS A 53 -8.41 7.40 -12.53
N ARG A 54 -7.89 7.78 -13.70
CA ARG A 54 -8.51 7.44 -14.99
C ARG A 54 -8.52 5.94 -15.25
N GLU A 55 -7.41 5.25 -15.01
CA GLU A 55 -7.29 3.82 -15.31
C GLU A 55 -8.08 2.95 -14.31
N LEU A 56 -8.15 3.34 -13.03
CA LEU A 56 -9.01 2.71 -12.03
C LEU A 56 -10.48 2.82 -12.42
N ARG A 57 -10.95 4.03 -12.78
CA ARG A 57 -12.33 4.26 -13.24
C ARG A 57 -12.68 3.48 -14.50
N ARG A 58 -11.72 3.25 -15.39
CA ARG A 58 -11.92 2.48 -16.64
C ARG A 58 -11.80 0.97 -16.46
N SER A 59 -11.36 0.49 -15.30
CA SER A 59 -11.16 -0.92 -15.05
C SER A 59 -12.48 -1.65 -14.83
N ASN A 60 -12.79 -2.58 -15.73
CA ASN A 60 -13.90 -3.53 -15.58
C ASN A 60 -13.46 -4.86 -14.95
N ALA A 61 -12.20 -4.99 -14.50
CA ALA A 61 -11.74 -6.21 -13.85
C ALA A 61 -12.37 -6.35 -12.46
N THR A 62 -12.64 -7.56 -11.97
CA THR A 62 -13.22 -7.73 -10.62
C THR A 62 -12.36 -7.07 -9.54
N TRP A 63 -11.05 -7.33 -9.55
CA TRP A 63 -10.09 -6.79 -8.59
C TRP A 63 -9.17 -5.74 -9.21
N LYS A 64 -8.90 -4.69 -8.43
CA LYS A 64 -7.86 -3.69 -8.72
C LYS A 64 -6.78 -3.79 -7.64
N ALA A 65 -5.70 -4.51 -7.95
CA ALA A 65 -4.56 -4.60 -7.04
C ALA A 65 -3.59 -3.45 -7.32
N ILE A 66 -3.19 -2.75 -6.27
CA ILE A 66 -2.30 -1.59 -6.35
C ILE A 66 -0.96 -2.00 -5.72
N ALA A 67 0.02 -2.25 -6.57
CA ALA A 67 1.39 -2.50 -6.15
C ALA A 67 2.08 -1.15 -5.90
N ALA A 68 2.16 -0.80 -4.62
CA ALA A 68 2.73 0.42 -4.10
C ALA A 68 4.07 0.12 -3.42
N ASP A 69 5.06 0.97 -3.64
CA ASP A 69 6.39 0.80 -3.07
C ASP A 69 6.37 1.09 -1.55
N LEU A 70 5.73 2.21 -1.18
CA LEU A 70 5.65 2.68 0.20
C LEU A 70 4.30 2.30 0.84
N PRO A 71 4.28 1.95 2.14
CA PRO A 71 3.05 1.72 2.88
C PRO A 71 2.21 2.99 3.05
N ILE A 72 0.89 2.80 3.15
CA ILE A 72 -0.10 3.89 3.18
C ILE A 72 -0.13 4.62 4.51
N GLY A 73 -0.13 3.87 5.62
CA GLY A 73 -0.34 4.42 6.96
C GLY A 73 0.77 4.13 7.96
N LEU A 74 1.95 3.66 7.52
CA LEU A 74 3.07 3.41 8.41
C LEU A 74 4.01 4.60 8.46
N LEU A 75 4.41 4.98 9.67
CA LEU A 75 5.47 5.94 9.90
C LEU A 75 6.82 5.31 9.58
N VAL A 76 7.44 5.73 8.48
CA VAL A 76 8.78 5.30 8.05
C VAL A 76 9.72 6.48 8.19
N GLY A 77 10.66 6.42 9.14
CA GLY A 77 11.54 7.54 9.46
C GLY A 77 12.69 7.74 8.47
N ASP A 78 13.01 9.00 8.19
CA ASP A 78 14.15 9.47 7.37
C ASP A 78 15.10 10.35 8.20
N GLY A 79 15.44 9.89 9.40
CA GLY A 79 16.18 10.69 10.38
C GLY A 79 15.28 11.54 11.27
N ALA A 80 15.90 12.47 12.01
CA ALA A 80 15.22 13.18 13.09
C ALA A 80 14.17 14.16 12.55
N GLY A 81 12.89 13.85 12.80
CA GLY A 81 11.76 14.71 12.44
C GLY A 81 11.41 14.71 10.95
N ALA A 82 11.82 13.68 10.20
CA ALA A 82 11.57 13.55 8.78
C ALA A 82 11.01 12.15 8.46
N TRP A 83 10.14 12.08 7.45
CA TRP A 83 9.47 10.85 7.05
C TRP A 83 9.84 10.47 5.61
N GLU A 84 10.13 9.19 5.42
CA GLU A 84 10.37 8.57 4.11
C GLU A 84 9.05 8.12 3.45
N GLY A 85 8.08 7.71 4.27
CA GLY A 85 6.80 7.16 3.83
C GLY A 85 5.76 8.20 3.44
N ILE A 86 4.52 7.74 3.25
CA ILE A 86 3.35 8.60 3.01
C ILE A 86 2.92 9.32 4.29
N ALA A 87 2.88 8.58 5.40
CA ALA A 87 2.31 9.05 6.65
C ALA A 87 3.20 10.12 7.32
N GLU A 88 2.57 11.20 7.78
CA GLU A 88 3.26 12.40 8.28
C GLU A 88 3.36 12.45 9.82
N GLY A 89 2.75 11.51 10.54
CA GLY A 89 2.83 11.40 12.00
C GLY A 89 2.02 12.45 12.75
N THR A 90 1.19 13.23 12.07
CA THR A 90 0.36 14.26 12.72
C THR A 90 -0.94 13.71 13.26
N GLY A 91 -1.40 12.57 12.74
CA GLY A 91 -2.64 11.90 13.14
C GLY A 91 -3.91 12.73 12.96
N GLY A 92 -3.86 13.74 12.09
CA GLY A 92 -4.91 14.71 11.84
C GLY A 92 -5.52 14.59 10.46
N ALA A 93 -6.01 15.73 9.93
CA ALA A 93 -6.42 15.78 8.53
C ALA A 93 -5.22 15.51 7.61
N PRO A 94 -5.43 14.92 6.42
CA PRO A 94 -4.34 14.58 5.52
C PRO A 94 -3.51 15.82 5.18
N MET A 95 -2.20 15.69 5.30
CA MET A 95 -1.25 16.74 4.92
C MET A 95 -0.05 16.15 4.19
N GLY A 96 0.81 17.01 3.67
CA GLY A 96 2.00 16.55 2.96
C GLY A 96 1.69 15.49 1.91
N ARG A 97 2.40 14.37 1.98
CA ARG A 97 2.26 13.26 1.01
C ARG A 97 0.95 12.47 1.16
N GLU A 98 0.25 12.59 2.29
CA GLU A 98 -1.06 11.96 2.49
C GLU A 98 -2.14 12.59 1.59
N THR A 99 -1.96 13.84 1.17
CA THR A 99 -2.97 14.58 0.40
C THR A 99 -3.31 13.94 -0.94
N GLU A 100 -2.32 13.41 -1.67
CA GLU A 100 -2.57 12.71 -2.94
C GLU A 100 -3.30 11.38 -2.72
N ILE A 101 -3.04 10.69 -1.61
CA ILE A 101 -3.75 9.46 -1.25
C ILE A 101 -5.19 9.78 -0.84
N ALA A 102 -5.42 10.82 -0.04
CA ALA A 102 -6.76 11.28 0.31
C ALA A 102 -7.57 11.66 -0.94
N ASP A 103 -6.97 12.41 -1.87
CA ASP A 103 -7.59 12.79 -3.15
C ASP A 103 -7.89 11.57 -4.04
N LEU A 104 -7.01 10.57 -4.07
CA LEU A 104 -7.26 9.31 -4.77
C LEU A 104 -8.43 8.55 -4.15
N LEU A 105 -8.45 8.40 -2.83
CA LEU A 105 -9.48 7.65 -2.12
C LEU A 105 -10.87 8.30 -2.24
N SER A 106 -10.96 9.63 -2.04
CA SER A 106 -12.18 10.42 -2.31
C SER A 106 -12.67 10.27 -3.74
N TYR A 107 -11.75 10.28 -4.71
CA TYR A 107 -12.10 10.07 -6.12
C TYR A 107 -12.67 8.68 -6.34
N CYS A 108 -12.03 7.63 -5.81
CA CYS A 108 -12.46 6.25 -5.99
C CYS A 108 -13.84 6.01 -5.38
N LYS A 109 -14.09 6.51 -4.17
CA LYS A 109 -15.41 6.48 -3.54
C LYS A 109 -16.49 7.15 -4.39
N ARG A 110 -16.23 8.39 -4.84
CA ARG A 110 -17.20 9.16 -5.65
C ARG A 110 -17.50 8.50 -7.00
N GLU A 111 -16.51 7.87 -7.62
CA GLU A 111 -16.64 7.19 -8.91
C GLU A 111 -16.95 5.70 -8.78
N GLU A 112 -17.30 5.25 -7.57
CA GLU A 112 -17.71 3.88 -7.25
C GLU A 112 -16.69 2.81 -7.69
N VAL A 113 -15.39 3.12 -7.55
CA VAL A 113 -14.31 2.17 -7.79
C VAL A 113 -14.22 1.20 -6.62
N ALA A 114 -14.79 0.01 -6.77
CA ALA A 114 -14.78 -1.05 -5.77
C ALA A 114 -13.59 -2.01 -5.92
N ASN A 115 -13.43 -2.93 -4.94
CA ASN A 115 -12.50 -4.06 -4.97
C ASN A 115 -11.02 -3.65 -5.11
N MET A 116 -10.64 -2.57 -4.44
CA MET A 116 -9.25 -2.11 -4.37
C MET A 116 -8.51 -2.80 -3.22
N VAL A 117 -7.32 -3.32 -3.51
CA VAL A 117 -6.40 -3.88 -2.51
C VAL A 117 -5.01 -3.31 -2.71
N TRP A 118 -4.34 -2.94 -1.63
CA TRP A 118 -2.98 -2.39 -1.66
C TRP A 118 -1.97 -3.46 -1.27
N LEU A 119 -0.92 -3.59 -2.07
CA LEU A 119 0.20 -4.48 -1.84
C LEU A 119 1.46 -3.62 -1.68
N THR A 120 2.05 -3.62 -0.50
CA THR A 120 3.15 -2.71 -0.16
C THR A 120 4.36 -3.46 0.40
N ALA A 121 5.52 -2.79 0.35
CA ALA A 121 6.77 -3.29 0.91
C ALA A 121 7.49 -2.15 1.65
N ASP A 122 8.78 -1.92 1.34
CA ASP A 122 9.69 -0.94 1.97
C ASP A 122 10.05 -1.23 3.43
N VAL A 123 9.06 -1.49 4.29
CA VAL A 123 9.33 -1.93 5.65
C VAL A 123 9.68 -3.41 5.70
N HIS A 124 10.58 -3.77 6.62
CA HIS A 124 11.18 -5.10 6.64
C HIS A 124 10.50 -6.04 7.64
N TYR A 125 9.18 -6.17 7.53
CA TYR A 125 8.36 -7.16 8.21
C TYR A 125 7.07 -7.42 7.41
N THR A 126 6.26 -8.39 7.83
CA THR A 126 4.96 -8.64 7.18
C THR A 126 3.79 -8.31 8.10
N ALA A 127 2.75 -7.73 7.50
CA ALA A 127 1.55 -7.30 8.20
C ALA A 127 0.33 -7.25 7.28
N ALA A 128 -0.86 -7.33 7.89
CA ALA A 128 -2.13 -7.04 7.24
C ALA A 128 -2.81 -5.90 8.00
N HIS A 129 -3.11 -4.82 7.28
CA HIS A 129 -3.75 -3.64 7.82
C HIS A 129 -5.11 -3.44 7.15
N HIS A 130 -6.12 -3.17 7.98
CA HIS A 130 -7.44 -2.80 7.49
C HIS A 130 -7.69 -1.31 7.79
N TYR A 131 -8.08 -0.56 6.78
CA TYR A 131 -8.34 0.87 6.86
C TYR A 131 -9.85 1.11 6.83
N SER A 132 -10.37 1.95 7.72
CA SER A 132 -11.80 2.29 7.74
C SER A 132 -12.02 3.75 8.13
N PRO A 133 -12.93 4.48 7.44
CA PRO A 133 -13.28 5.85 7.78
C PRO A 133 -13.83 5.97 9.21
N ASP A 134 -14.46 4.92 9.77
CA ASP A 134 -15.03 4.93 11.12
C ASP A 134 -13.96 5.10 12.23
N ARG A 135 -12.70 4.78 11.91
CA ARG A 135 -11.55 4.91 12.81
C ARG A 135 -10.62 6.07 12.43
N ALA A 136 -10.92 6.76 11.34
CA ALA A 136 -10.01 7.66 10.68
C ALA A 136 -10.30 9.13 11.01
N ALA A 137 -9.26 9.96 10.95
CA ALA A 137 -9.40 11.41 11.01
C ALA A 137 -9.98 11.96 9.68
N PHE A 138 -9.51 11.44 8.55
CA PHE A 138 -10.12 11.66 7.24
C PHE A 138 -11.19 10.59 6.98
N GLN A 139 -12.41 10.94 6.55
CA GLN A 139 -13.50 9.96 6.45
C GLN A 139 -14.07 9.78 5.05
N ASP A 140 -13.56 10.51 4.05
CA ASP A 140 -14.10 10.48 2.69
C ASP A 140 -13.45 9.38 1.83
N PHE A 141 -13.61 8.13 2.26
CA PHE A 141 -13.15 6.95 1.51
C PHE A 141 -13.97 5.71 1.89
N ASP A 142 -13.85 4.64 1.10
CA ASP A 142 -14.44 3.33 1.40
C ASP A 142 -13.37 2.42 2.05
N PRO A 143 -13.73 1.53 3.00
CA PRO A 143 -12.78 0.64 3.65
C PRO A 143 -11.94 -0.18 2.66
N PHE A 144 -10.67 -0.39 2.98
CA PHE A 144 -9.75 -1.16 2.14
C PHE A 144 -8.70 -1.92 2.95
N TRP A 145 -8.06 -2.89 2.29
CA TRP A 145 -6.95 -3.65 2.85
C TRP A 145 -5.62 -3.25 2.26
N GLU A 146 -4.61 -3.20 3.11
CA GLU A 146 -3.20 -3.18 2.75
C GLU A 146 -2.53 -4.45 3.27
N PHE A 147 -1.75 -5.09 2.41
CA PHE A 147 -0.90 -6.20 2.78
C PHE A 147 0.55 -5.81 2.57
N VAL A 148 1.27 -5.72 3.68
CA VAL A 148 2.69 -5.41 3.72
C VAL A 148 3.45 -6.73 3.75
N SER A 149 4.37 -6.94 2.80
CA SER A 149 5.19 -8.14 2.83
C SER A 149 6.60 -7.89 2.33
N GLY A 150 7.55 -8.10 3.24
CA GLY A 150 8.97 -8.07 2.97
C GLY A 150 9.77 -8.17 4.28
N PRO A 151 11.10 -8.23 4.19
CA PRO A 151 11.87 -8.32 2.96
C PRO A 151 12.05 -9.78 2.55
N LEU A 152 12.38 -10.03 1.27
CA LEU A 152 12.87 -11.35 0.85
C LEU A 152 14.29 -11.63 1.36
N ASN A 153 15.14 -10.59 1.42
CA ASN A 153 16.52 -10.71 1.90
C ASN A 153 17.11 -9.34 2.29
N ALA A 154 16.78 -8.85 3.48
CA ALA A 154 17.36 -7.63 4.06
C ALA A 154 17.37 -7.68 5.60
N GLY A 155 18.12 -6.77 6.22
CA GLY A 155 18.11 -6.62 7.68
C GLY A 155 16.73 -6.20 8.17
N ALA A 156 16.04 -7.05 8.92
CA ALA A 156 14.66 -6.83 9.32
C ALA A 156 14.52 -5.78 10.43
N PHE A 157 13.41 -5.05 10.43
CA PHE A 157 13.07 -4.06 11.48
C PHE A 157 11.55 -3.93 11.65
N GLY A 158 11.14 -3.10 12.61
CA GLY A 158 9.74 -2.84 12.94
C GLY A 158 9.27 -3.57 14.22
N PRO A 159 7.94 -3.63 14.46
CA PRO A 159 6.91 -3.02 13.63
C PRO A 159 6.94 -1.49 13.74
N ASN A 160 6.56 -0.80 12.67
CA ASN A 160 6.48 0.65 12.68
C ASN A 160 5.12 1.08 13.26
N GLN A 161 5.07 2.31 13.77
CA GLN A 161 3.83 2.89 14.28
C GLN A 161 2.89 3.24 13.12
N LEU A 162 1.58 3.01 13.35
CA LEU A 162 0.53 3.41 12.43
C LEU A 162 0.10 4.86 12.67
N ASP A 163 -0.14 5.58 11.58
CA ASP A 163 -0.73 6.92 11.59
C ASP A 163 -2.27 6.83 11.48
N PRO A 164 -3.03 7.49 12.37
CA PRO A 164 -4.48 7.42 12.38
C PRO A 164 -5.18 8.22 11.27
N THR A 165 -4.48 8.96 10.39
CA THR A 165 -5.07 9.75 9.29
C THR A 165 -6.13 8.98 8.51
N PHE A 166 -5.83 7.73 8.14
CA PHE A 166 -6.73 6.82 7.40
C PHE A 166 -7.30 5.67 8.25
N GLY A 167 -7.22 5.77 9.58
CA GLY A 167 -7.83 4.80 10.51
C GLY A 167 -7.37 3.33 10.35
N PRO A 168 -6.06 3.04 10.16
CA PRO A 168 -5.59 1.67 10.07
C PRO A 168 -5.78 0.91 11.39
N GLU A 169 -6.08 -0.38 11.24
CA GLU A 169 -6.01 -1.38 12.29
C GLU A 169 -5.00 -2.45 11.87
N ALA A 170 -4.04 -2.75 12.75
CA ALA A 170 -3.11 -3.85 12.54
C ALA A 170 -3.77 -5.19 12.90
N VAL A 171 -4.35 -5.85 11.89
CA VAL A 171 -5.03 -7.14 12.06
C VAL A 171 -4.03 -8.28 12.25
N PHE A 172 -2.89 -8.19 11.58
CA PHE A 172 -1.79 -9.14 11.74
C PHE A 172 -0.44 -8.44 11.59
N VAL A 173 0.54 -8.84 12.40
CA VAL A 173 1.93 -8.37 12.34
C VAL A 173 2.87 -9.51 12.72
N LYS A 174 3.89 -9.76 11.89
CA LYS A 174 5.05 -10.58 12.23
C LYS A 174 6.32 -9.78 11.94
N ALA A 175 6.95 -9.31 13.01
CA ALA A 175 8.15 -8.47 12.98
C ALA A 175 9.33 -9.15 13.70
N PRO A 176 10.58 -8.75 13.39
CA PRO A 176 11.78 -9.26 14.07
C PRO A 176 11.85 -8.82 15.55
N PRO A 177 12.67 -9.50 16.37
CA PRO A 177 12.83 -9.16 17.78
C PRO A 177 13.62 -7.86 18.01
N ALA A 178 14.39 -7.41 17.03
CA ALA A 178 15.19 -6.19 17.08
C ALA A 178 15.41 -5.61 15.67
N ALA A 179 15.67 -4.31 15.61
CA ALA A 179 16.05 -3.65 14.35
C ALA A 179 17.38 -4.18 13.81
N ASN A 180 17.52 -4.21 12.49
CA ASN A 180 18.66 -4.78 11.76
C ASN A 180 18.90 -6.28 12.05
N THR A 181 17.84 -7.04 12.34
CA THR A 181 17.94 -8.50 12.48
C THR A 181 18.42 -9.10 11.17
N SER A 182 19.51 -9.87 11.21
CA SER A 182 20.13 -10.43 10.01
C SER A 182 19.18 -11.35 9.24
N PRO A 183 19.13 -11.31 7.89
CA PRO A 183 18.36 -12.25 7.11
C PRO A 183 18.79 -13.71 7.32
N ALA A 184 20.03 -13.94 7.81
CA ALA A 184 20.53 -15.28 8.12
C ALA A 184 19.82 -15.96 9.31
N VAL A 185 19.04 -15.23 10.11
CA VAL A 185 18.29 -15.77 11.26
C VAL A 185 16.77 -15.73 11.06
N GLY A 186 16.31 -15.59 9.81
CA GLY A 186 14.90 -15.58 9.43
C GLY A 186 14.28 -14.19 9.37
N TYR A 187 12.99 -14.09 9.68
CA TYR A 187 12.18 -12.86 9.58
C TYR A 187 12.23 -12.21 8.20
N GLN A 188 12.21 -13.05 7.17
CA GLN A 188 12.05 -12.65 5.79
C GLN A 188 10.73 -13.26 5.31
N PHE A 189 10.04 -12.53 4.46
CA PHE A 189 8.63 -12.78 4.17
C PHE A 189 8.30 -12.52 2.71
N PHE A 190 7.28 -13.21 2.22
CA PHE A 190 6.66 -12.94 0.93
C PHE A 190 5.15 -13.16 1.00
N GLY A 191 4.44 -12.52 0.08
CA GLY A 191 2.99 -12.63 -0.04
C GLY A 191 2.60 -13.38 -1.30
N GLU A 192 1.49 -14.12 -1.23
CA GLU A 192 0.82 -14.69 -2.38
C GLU A 192 -0.63 -14.19 -2.44
N VAL A 193 -1.09 -13.91 -3.65
CA VAL A 193 -2.49 -13.56 -3.93
C VAL A 193 -3.05 -14.60 -4.88
N HIS A 194 -4.16 -15.21 -4.48
CA HIS A 194 -4.93 -16.15 -5.29
C HIS A 194 -6.32 -15.60 -5.53
N ILE A 195 -6.80 -15.62 -6.77
CA ILE A 195 -8.17 -15.25 -7.11
C ILE A 195 -8.85 -16.51 -7.65
N ASP A 196 -9.91 -16.95 -7.00
CA ASP A 196 -10.71 -18.07 -7.48
C ASP A 196 -11.44 -17.68 -8.77
N ALA A 197 -11.42 -18.55 -9.78
CA ALA A 197 -11.95 -18.21 -11.10
C ALA A 197 -13.49 -18.28 -11.19
N GLU A 198 -14.16 -18.96 -10.26
CA GLU A 198 -15.61 -19.14 -10.24
C GLU A 198 -16.28 -18.18 -9.26
N THR A 199 -15.75 -18.08 -8.03
CA THR A 199 -16.30 -17.21 -6.99
C THR A 199 -15.74 -15.79 -7.05
N GLU A 200 -14.64 -15.60 -7.78
CA GLU A 200 -13.88 -14.35 -7.84
C GLU A 200 -13.33 -13.88 -6.48
N VAL A 201 -13.34 -14.73 -5.45
CA VAL A 201 -12.78 -14.41 -4.13
C VAL A 201 -11.27 -14.25 -4.21
N LEU A 202 -10.76 -13.11 -3.74
CA LEU A 202 -9.33 -12.84 -3.63
C LEU A 202 -8.84 -13.23 -2.24
N THR A 203 -7.91 -14.18 -2.17
CA THR A 203 -7.26 -14.63 -0.94
C THR A 203 -5.81 -14.18 -0.93
N VAL A 204 -5.41 -13.45 0.11
CA VAL A 204 -4.01 -13.09 0.37
C VAL A 204 -3.45 -14.01 1.45
N SER A 205 -2.27 -14.57 1.21
CA SER A 205 -1.49 -15.34 2.17
C SER A 205 -0.16 -14.65 2.43
N LEU A 206 0.16 -14.39 3.70
CA LEU A 206 1.46 -13.88 4.13
C LEU A 206 2.30 -15.03 4.67
N LYS A 207 3.51 -15.19 4.15
CA LYS A 207 4.36 -16.36 4.38
C LYS A 207 5.76 -16.00 4.85
N ASP A 208 6.41 -16.91 5.57
CA ASP A 208 7.86 -16.84 5.80
C ASP A 208 8.65 -17.48 4.64
N LEU A 209 9.99 -17.46 4.73
CA LEU A 209 10.89 -18.04 3.70
C LEU A 209 10.70 -19.52 3.43
N ASP A 210 10.25 -20.27 4.43
CA ASP A 210 10.04 -21.71 4.31
C ASP A 210 8.69 -22.01 3.63
N GLY A 211 7.91 -20.97 3.34
CA GLY A 211 6.60 -21.05 2.71
C GLY A 211 5.47 -21.37 3.69
N GLU A 212 5.72 -21.30 5.01
CA GLU A 212 4.69 -21.44 6.02
C GLU A 212 3.73 -20.26 5.93
N VAL A 213 2.42 -20.56 5.88
CA VAL A 213 1.38 -19.53 5.90
C VAL A 213 1.22 -19.02 7.33
N LEU A 214 1.58 -17.76 7.55
CA LEU A 214 1.48 -17.10 8.85
C LEU A 214 0.13 -16.42 9.05
N PHE A 215 -0.47 -15.95 7.96
CA PHE A 215 -1.77 -15.28 7.96
C PHE A 215 -2.45 -15.43 6.61
N THR A 216 -3.79 -15.49 6.62
CA THR A 216 -4.62 -15.53 5.42
C THR A 216 -5.82 -14.60 5.58
N GLN A 217 -6.19 -13.91 4.49
CA GLN A 217 -7.39 -13.10 4.41
C GLN A 217 -8.09 -13.34 3.08
N ALA A 218 -9.32 -13.84 3.14
CA ALA A 218 -10.21 -13.91 1.98
C ALA A 218 -11.04 -12.63 1.91
N LEU A 219 -11.16 -12.07 0.72
CA LEU A 219 -11.93 -10.88 0.40
C LEU A 219 -12.99 -11.25 -0.64
N GLU A 220 -14.25 -11.06 -0.27
CA GLU A 220 -15.38 -11.20 -1.19
C GLU A 220 -15.41 -9.99 -2.13
N PRO A 221 -15.68 -10.17 -3.43
CA PRO A 221 -15.91 -9.04 -4.33
C PRO A 221 -17.17 -8.29 -3.91
N ALA A 222 -17.15 -6.96 -4.01
CA ALA A 222 -18.33 -6.13 -3.84
C ALA A 222 -19.42 -6.54 -4.84
N ALA A 223 -20.66 -6.52 -4.36
CA ALA A 223 -21.86 -6.91 -5.11
C ALA A 223 -22.26 -5.90 -6.20
#